data_AF-A0A534S187-F1
#
_entry.id   AF-A0A534S187-F1
#
_cell.length_a   1.000
_cell.length_b   1.000
_cell.length_c   1.000
_cell.angle_alpha   90.00
_cell.angle_beta   90.00
_cell.angle_gamma   90.00
#
_symmetry.space_group_name_H-M   'P 1'
#
loop_
_entity.id
_entity.type
_entity.pdbx_description
1 polymer ?
#
loop_
_entity_poly.entity_id
_entity_poly.type
_entity_poly.pdbx_seq_one_letter_code
_entity_poly.pdbx_strand_id
1 'polypeptide(L)'
;MQKMFAEYQGKRYEVDIVDGTVTAPMVKNGGYLQRFYSPHLAEYPAELKDPQGYWGVSNVYYFALGYNTRMVKPNEVPKTYEDLLNPRWKGQMMWSTSRGSGAPMFIGNVLQTMGPEAGKAYLQKLKTQNVAKTTASNRQLLDLVIAGEYPIGLHIFHHHAHVSKTAGAPVDWYALEPASATINTISPVTRSPHPHATMLFLDFILSEEGQKVIQAVNYLPSHPKVPAKQPDLKPGGGRFKRVLYFTPDSQLNEGNAWVDYFEKNYLK
;
A
#
# COMPACT_ATOMS: atom_id res chain seq x y z
N MET A 1 -14.45 -6.61 6.32
CA MET A 1 -15.07 -5.49 7.07
C MET A 1 -16.57 -5.61 7.23
N GLN A 2 -17.39 -5.46 6.18
CA GLN A 2 -18.87 -5.51 6.31
C GLN A 2 -19.38 -6.79 7.00
N LYS A 3 -18.79 -7.95 6.68
CA LYS A 3 -19.09 -9.23 7.34
C LYS A 3 -18.88 -9.17 8.87
N MET A 4 -17.71 -8.73 9.33
CA MET A 4 -17.41 -8.62 10.77
C MET A 4 -18.41 -7.72 11.49
N PHE A 5 -18.72 -6.54 10.93
CA PHE A 5 -19.68 -5.64 11.57
C PHE A 5 -21.08 -6.24 11.65
N ALA A 6 -21.54 -6.93 10.59
CA ALA A 6 -22.81 -7.64 10.62
C ALA A 6 -22.84 -8.77 11.67
N GLU A 7 -21.73 -9.50 11.83
CA GLU A 7 -21.57 -10.54 12.87
C GLU A 7 -21.64 -9.94 14.27
N TYR A 8 -20.89 -8.87 14.54
CA TYR A 8 -20.87 -8.20 15.84
C TYR A 8 -22.21 -7.57 16.20
N GLN A 9 -22.90 -6.96 15.23
CA GLN A 9 -24.28 -6.46 15.40
C GLN A 9 -25.24 -7.61 15.73
N GLY A 10 -25.07 -8.77 15.11
CA GLY A 10 -25.79 -10.00 15.40
C GLY A 10 -25.31 -10.74 16.66
N LYS A 11 -24.38 -10.16 17.44
CA LYS A 11 -23.76 -10.78 18.64
C LYS A 11 -23.10 -12.14 18.37
N ARG A 12 -22.60 -12.33 17.15
CA ARG A 12 -21.75 -13.46 16.77
C ARG A 12 -20.30 -12.99 16.73
N TYR A 13 -19.44 -13.64 17.50
CA TYR A 13 -18.04 -13.23 17.68
C TYR A 13 -17.12 -14.34 17.18
N GLU A 14 -16.93 -14.39 15.86
CA GLU A 14 -16.14 -15.42 15.18
C GLU A 14 -14.73 -14.93 14.78
N VAL A 15 -14.46 -13.64 14.99
CA VAL A 15 -13.21 -12.99 14.58
C VAL A 15 -12.30 -12.83 15.78
N ASP A 16 -11.03 -13.21 15.61
CA ASP A 16 -9.97 -13.07 16.61
C ASP A 16 -9.08 -11.84 16.37
N ILE A 17 -8.71 -11.63 15.11
CA ILE A 17 -7.79 -10.59 14.66
C ILE A 17 -8.34 -9.98 13.39
N VAL A 18 -8.07 -8.69 13.21
CA VAL A 18 -8.24 -8.00 11.94
C VAL A 18 -6.90 -7.46 11.47
N ASP A 19 -6.67 -7.55 10.16
CA ASP A 19 -5.51 -6.98 9.51
C ASP A 19 -5.92 -6.05 8.35
N GLY A 20 -4.98 -5.23 7.90
CA GLY A 20 -5.15 -4.37 6.75
C GLY A 20 -4.66 -2.95 6.99
N THR A 21 -4.73 -2.15 5.93
CA THR A 21 -4.17 -0.81 5.91
C THR A 21 -5.03 0.24 6.62
N VAL A 22 -6.34 0.24 6.37
CA VAL A 22 -7.32 1.14 7.04
C VAL A 22 -8.23 0.37 8.00
N THR A 23 -8.03 -0.94 8.13
CA THR A 23 -8.89 -1.82 8.91
C THR A 23 -8.92 -1.42 10.38
N ALA A 24 -7.76 -1.23 11.01
CA ALA A 24 -7.68 -0.90 12.42
C ALA A 24 -8.48 0.35 12.81
N PRO A 25 -8.29 1.53 12.19
CA PRO A 25 -9.07 2.71 12.57
C PRO A 25 -10.58 2.57 12.27
N MET A 26 -10.96 1.84 11.22
CA MET A 26 -12.38 1.54 10.96
C MET A 26 -13.02 0.70 12.07
N VAL A 27 -12.35 -0.37 12.49
CA VAL A 27 -12.84 -1.26 13.56
C VAL A 27 -12.82 -0.56 14.92
N LYS A 28 -11.83 0.31 15.15
CA LYS A 28 -11.71 1.16 16.33
C LYS A 28 -12.91 2.11 16.46
N ASN A 29 -13.29 2.79 15.36
CA ASN A 29 -14.44 3.68 15.33
C ASN A 29 -15.77 2.94 15.60
N GLY A 30 -15.85 1.66 15.25
CA GLY A 30 -16.97 0.79 15.63
C GLY A 30 -16.97 0.32 17.09
N GLY A 31 -15.91 0.61 17.87
CA GLY A 31 -15.77 0.18 19.25
C GLY A 31 -15.40 -1.31 19.41
N TYR A 32 -14.88 -1.94 18.36
CA TYR A 32 -14.64 -3.39 18.33
C TYR A 32 -13.17 -3.79 18.39
N LEU A 33 -12.24 -2.85 18.52
CA LEU A 33 -10.83 -3.19 18.78
C LEU A 33 -10.52 -3.30 20.26
N GLN A 34 -9.71 -4.30 20.59
CA GLN A 34 -9.13 -4.47 21.91
C GLN A 34 -7.72 -3.86 21.95
N ARG A 35 -7.38 -3.18 23.04
CA ARG A 35 -6.00 -2.78 23.28
C ARG A 35 -5.17 -4.02 23.63
N PHE A 36 -3.94 -4.05 23.17
CA PHE A 36 -3.01 -5.11 23.49
C PHE A 36 -1.62 -4.56 23.75
N TYR A 37 -0.81 -5.39 24.38
CA TYR A 37 0.59 -5.15 24.60
C TYR A 37 1.37 -6.32 24.02
N SER A 38 2.46 -6.00 23.35
CA SER A 38 3.48 -6.95 22.95
C SER A 38 4.84 -6.36 23.31
N PRO A 39 5.75 -7.10 23.97
CA PRO A 39 7.08 -6.59 24.30
C PRO A 39 7.88 -6.21 23.04
N HIS A 40 7.61 -6.85 21.89
CA HIS A 40 8.28 -6.55 20.63
C HIS A 40 7.98 -5.13 20.11
N LEU A 41 6.79 -4.57 20.38
CA LEU A 41 6.44 -3.21 19.97
C LEU A 41 7.27 -2.13 20.68
N ALA A 42 7.96 -2.46 21.76
CA ALA A 42 8.91 -1.53 22.39
C ALA A 42 10.05 -1.15 21.43
N GLU A 43 10.44 -2.07 20.54
CA GLU A 43 11.52 -1.87 19.58
C GLU A 43 11.07 -1.09 18.34
N TYR A 44 9.77 -1.11 18.03
CA TYR A 44 9.24 -0.48 16.82
C TYR A 44 9.33 1.05 16.91
N PRO A 45 9.68 1.74 15.80
CA PRO A 45 9.54 3.19 15.68
C PRO A 45 8.12 3.66 16.00
N ALA A 46 7.97 4.89 16.47
CA ALA A 46 6.68 5.44 16.88
C ALA A 46 5.65 5.45 15.74
N GLU A 47 6.10 5.60 14.50
CA GLU A 47 5.26 5.64 13.30
C GLU A 47 4.73 4.25 12.90
N LEU A 48 5.31 3.17 13.45
CA LEU A 48 4.95 1.78 13.14
C LEU A 48 4.21 1.09 14.29
N LYS A 49 3.64 1.86 15.21
CA LYS A 49 2.79 1.35 16.30
C LYS A 49 1.74 2.38 16.72
N ASP A 50 0.62 1.91 17.23
CA ASP A 50 -0.37 2.80 17.82
C ASP A 50 0.06 3.24 19.23
N PRO A 51 0.18 4.55 19.52
CA PRO A 51 0.45 5.02 20.88
C PRO A 51 -0.62 4.60 21.89
N GLN A 52 -1.83 4.26 21.44
CA GLN A 52 -2.92 3.79 22.30
C GLN A 52 -3.02 2.26 22.41
N GLY A 53 -2.16 1.51 21.70
CA GLY A 53 -2.07 0.05 21.78
C GLY A 53 -3.20 -0.71 21.08
N TYR A 54 -3.90 -0.13 20.10
CA TYR A 54 -4.92 -0.85 19.32
C TYR A 54 -4.36 -1.61 18.12
N TRP A 55 -3.19 -1.24 17.61
CA TRP A 55 -2.59 -1.89 16.46
C TRP A 55 -1.06 -1.84 16.48
N GLY A 56 -0.44 -2.86 15.88
CA GLY A 56 0.97 -2.88 15.49
C GLY A 56 1.11 -3.05 13.98
N VAL A 57 2.27 -2.73 13.41
CA VAL A 57 2.50 -2.94 11.96
C VAL A 57 3.04 -4.33 11.71
N SER A 58 2.35 -5.14 10.91
CA SER A 58 2.81 -6.46 10.49
C SER A 58 3.80 -6.39 9.33
N ASN A 59 3.60 -5.48 8.38
CA ASN A 59 4.52 -5.25 7.27
C ASN A 59 4.29 -3.88 6.61
N VAL A 60 5.25 -3.42 5.81
CA VAL A 60 5.19 -2.12 5.11
C VAL A 60 5.05 -2.34 3.61
N TYR A 61 4.45 -1.38 2.92
CA TYR A 61 4.30 -1.39 1.46
C TYR A 61 4.77 -0.07 0.88
N TYR A 62 5.57 -0.12 -0.19
CA TYR A 62 5.92 1.05 -0.99
C TYR A 62 5.32 0.92 -2.39
N PHE A 63 4.85 2.06 -2.89
CA PHE A 63 4.24 2.17 -4.20
C PHE A 63 5.23 2.68 -5.24
N ALA A 64 5.15 2.15 -6.44
CA ALA A 64 6.00 2.51 -7.57
C ALA A 64 5.21 2.44 -8.89
N LEU A 65 5.88 2.82 -9.98
CA LEU A 65 5.54 2.37 -11.32
C LEU A 65 5.97 0.92 -11.48
N GLY A 66 5.17 0.11 -12.15
CA GLY A 66 5.58 -1.17 -12.73
C GLY A 66 5.63 -0.99 -14.25
N TYR A 67 6.65 -1.53 -14.92
CA TYR A 67 6.74 -1.43 -16.37
C TYR A 67 7.17 -2.75 -17.00
N ASN A 68 6.64 -3.03 -18.18
CA ASN A 68 7.03 -4.20 -18.96
C ASN A 68 8.38 -3.95 -19.63
N THR A 69 9.39 -4.77 -19.30
CA THR A 69 10.77 -4.58 -19.77
C THR A 69 10.97 -4.92 -21.25
N ARG A 70 9.98 -5.57 -21.90
CA ARG A 70 9.97 -5.78 -23.36
C ARG A 70 9.40 -4.59 -24.13
N MET A 71 8.57 -3.77 -23.47
CA MET A 71 7.89 -2.62 -24.10
C MET A 71 8.55 -1.27 -23.77
N VAL A 72 9.18 -1.16 -22.60
CA VAL A 72 9.82 0.06 -22.12
C VAL A 72 11.28 -0.24 -21.76
N LYS A 73 12.20 0.39 -22.49
CA LYS A 73 13.64 0.24 -22.21
C LYS A 73 14.01 1.02 -20.94
N PRO A 74 15.06 0.62 -20.19
CA PRO A 74 15.43 1.28 -18.93
C PRO A 74 15.66 2.80 -19.01
N ASN A 75 16.13 3.30 -20.16
CA ASN A 75 16.35 4.72 -20.44
C ASN A 75 15.08 5.49 -20.87
N GLU A 76 13.99 4.78 -21.14
CA GLU A 76 12.69 5.37 -21.47
C GLU A 76 11.75 5.45 -20.27
N VAL A 77 12.03 4.71 -19.19
CA VAL A 77 11.19 4.66 -17.99
C VAL A 77 11.03 6.06 -17.39
N PRO A 78 9.79 6.55 -17.13
CA PRO A 78 9.55 7.81 -16.45
C PRO A 78 10.28 7.87 -15.11
N LYS A 79 11.02 8.95 -14.86
CA LYS A 79 11.83 9.15 -13.65
C LYS A 79 11.20 10.14 -12.68
N THR A 80 10.34 11.02 -13.20
CA THR A 80 9.60 12.05 -12.46
C THR A 80 8.09 11.93 -12.70
N TYR A 81 7.30 12.64 -11.89
CA TYR A 81 5.86 12.77 -12.14
C TYR A 81 5.61 13.48 -13.47
N GLU A 82 6.39 14.50 -13.79
CA GLU A 82 6.30 15.27 -15.04
C GLU A 82 6.55 14.40 -16.27
N ASP A 83 7.44 13.41 -16.19
CA ASP A 83 7.70 12.47 -17.29
C ASP A 83 6.47 11.64 -17.67
N LEU A 84 5.54 11.40 -16.73
CA LEU A 84 4.26 10.74 -17.01
C LEU A 84 3.36 11.58 -17.93
N LEU A 85 3.62 12.89 -18.04
CA LEU A 85 2.88 13.79 -18.93
C LEU A 85 3.44 13.82 -20.36
N ASN A 86 4.52 13.09 -20.65
CA ASN A 86 5.03 12.97 -22.01
C ASN A 86 3.94 12.37 -22.93
N PRO A 87 3.62 12.98 -24.08
CA PRO A 87 2.58 12.48 -25.00
C PRO A 87 2.76 11.03 -25.45
N ARG A 88 3.99 10.48 -25.41
CA ARG A 88 4.25 9.06 -25.68
C ARG A 88 3.47 8.12 -24.76
N TRP A 89 3.12 8.54 -23.55
CA TRP A 89 2.42 7.71 -22.56
C TRP A 89 0.89 7.78 -22.67
N LYS A 90 0.36 8.56 -23.60
CA LYS A 90 -1.08 8.72 -23.77
C LYS A 90 -1.72 7.38 -24.18
N GLY A 91 -2.61 6.87 -23.33
CA GLY A 91 -3.26 5.56 -23.48
C GLY A 91 -2.37 4.35 -23.16
N GLN A 92 -1.15 4.56 -22.66
CA GLN A 92 -0.14 3.52 -22.40
C GLN A 92 0.04 3.21 -20.91
N MET A 93 -0.76 3.83 -20.05
CA MET A 93 -0.68 3.67 -18.60
C MET A 93 -1.99 3.12 -18.05
N MET A 94 -1.91 2.35 -16.97
CA MET A 94 -3.09 1.87 -16.25
C MET A 94 -2.93 1.96 -14.73
N TRP A 95 -4.05 2.04 -14.01
CA TRP A 95 -4.10 1.97 -12.54
C TRP A 95 -5.35 1.25 -12.03
N SER A 96 -5.29 0.77 -10.79
CA SER A 96 -6.47 0.22 -10.10
C SER A 96 -7.33 1.36 -9.55
N THR A 97 -8.65 1.15 -9.50
CA THR A 97 -9.59 2.09 -8.87
C THR A 97 -9.85 1.78 -7.39
N SER A 98 -9.06 0.87 -6.80
CA SER A 98 -9.18 0.49 -5.37
C SER A 98 -9.05 1.70 -4.45
N ARG A 99 -9.80 1.77 -3.35
CA ARG A 99 -9.78 2.95 -2.46
C ARG A 99 -8.45 3.12 -1.69
N GLY A 100 -7.89 2.03 -1.17
CA GLY A 100 -6.67 2.03 -0.34
C GLY A 100 -5.35 1.83 -1.10
N SER A 101 -5.36 1.97 -2.42
CA SER A 101 -4.19 1.82 -3.31
C SER A 101 -4.53 2.39 -4.70
N GLY A 102 -3.66 2.29 -5.71
CA GLY A 102 -4.03 2.69 -7.07
C GLY A 102 -4.33 4.19 -7.22
N ALA A 103 -5.32 4.54 -8.05
CA ALA A 103 -5.58 5.91 -8.48
C ALA A 103 -5.89 6.88 -7.31
N PRO A 104 -6.78 6.56 -6.34
CA PRO A 104 -7.06 7.47 -5.22
C PRO A 104 -5.81 7.76 -4.38
N MET A 105 -5.00 6.75 -4.08
CA MET A 105 -3.76 6.94 -3.31
C MET A 105 -2.68 7.67 -4.12
N PHE A 106 -2.61 7.46 -5.44
CA PHE A 106 -1.75 8.25 -6.32
C PHE A 106 -2.14 9.74 -6.28
N ILE A 107 -3.43 10.04 -6.36
CA ILE A 107 -3.97 11.41 -6.23
C ILE A 107 -3.60 12.01 -4.88
N GLY A 108 -3.80 11.27 -3.79
CA GLY A 108 -3.39 11.71 -2.45
C GLY A 108 -1.92 12.06 -2.37
N ASN A 109 -1.05 11.20 -2.90
CA ASN A 109 0.38 11.43 -2.96
C ASN A 109 0.72 12.70 -3.73
N VAL A 110 0.13 12.91 -4.91
CA VAL A 110 0.34 14.14 -5.68
C VAL A 110 -0.10 15.38 -4.90
N LEU A 111 -1.30 15.36 -4.31
CA LEU A 111 -1.85 16.52 -3.60
C LEU A 111 -1.04 16.87 -2.34
N GLN A 112 -0.59 15.87 -1.57
CA GLN A 112 0.23 16.12 -0.39
C GLN A 112 1.65 16.58 -0.73
N THR A 113 2.20 16.13 -1.87
CA THR A 113 3.60 16.39 -2.22
C THR A 113 3.80 17.66 -3.03
N MET A 114 2.88 17.96 -3.95
CA MET A 114 2.91 19.18 -4.77
C MET A 114 2.09 20.32 -4.17
N GLY A 115 1.26 20.04 -3.16
CA GLY A 115 0.27 20.97 -2.63
C GLY A 115 -1.03 20.98 -3.43
N PRO A 116 -2.14 21.48 -2.85
CA PRO A 116 -3.47 21.36 -3.44
C PRO A 116 -3.61 22.00 -4.82
N GLU A 117 -3.09 23.21 -5.02
CA GLU A 117 -3.23 23.99 -6.26
C GLU A 117 -2.39 23.39 -7.39
N ALA A 118 -1.09 23.24 -7.16
CA ALA A 118 -0.17 22.69 -8.15
C ALA A 118 -0.46 21.21 -8.43
N GLY A 119 -0.80 20.42 -7.40
CA GLY A 119 -1.20 19.02 -7.54
C GLY A 119 -2.48 18.87 -8.37
N LYS A 120 -3.52 19.69 -8.14
CA LYS A 120 -4.72 19.69 -8.99
C LYS A 120 -4.37 20.05 -10.43
N ALA A 121 -3.51 21.05 -10.66
CA ALA A 121 -3.08 21.42 -12.01
C ALA A 121 -2.33 20.28 -12.72
N TYR A 122 -1.43 19.59 -12.00
CA TYR A 122 -0.77 18.39 -12.50
C TYR A 122 -1.77 17.28 -12.83
N LEU A 123 -2.71 16.98 -11.94
CA LEU A 123 -3.72 15.93 -12.15
C LEU A 123 -4.62 16.25 -13.36
N GLN A 124 -4.96 17.52 -13.60
CA GLN A 124 -5.69 17.89 -14.82
C GLN A 124 -4.86 17.64 -16.09
N LYS A 125 -3.54 17.86 -16.07
CA LYS A 125 -2.67 17.47 -17.18
C LYS A 125 -2.59 15.95 -17.32
N LEU A 126 -2.46 15.21 -16.23
CA LEU A 126 -2.41 13.75 -16.23
C LEU A 126 -3.69 13.14 -16.80
N LYS A 127 -4.86 13.74 -16.54
CA LYS A 127 -6.12 13.31 -17.14
C LYS A 127 -6.05 13.21 -18.67
N THR A 128 -5.31 14.10 -19.32
CA THR A 128 -5.14 14.11 -20.79
C THR A 128 -4.35 12.90 -21.33
N GLN A 129 -3.66 12.17 -20.46
CA GLN A 129 -2.94 10.94 -20.80
C GLN A 129 -3.85 9.72 -20.96
N ASN A 130 -5.16 9.83 -20.67
CA ASN A 130 -6.12 8.73 -20.83
C ASN A 130 -5.67 7.43 -20.13
N VAL A 131 -5.24 7.54 -18.87
CA VAL A 131 -4.83 6.39 -18.04
C VAL A 131 -6.00 5.41 -17.93
N ALA A 132 -5.77 4.16 -18.33
CA ALA A 132 -6.74 3.08 -18.24
C ALA A 132 -7.02 2.70 -16.78
N LYS A 133 -8.22 2.19 -16.53
CA LYS A 133 -8.74 1.92 -15.17
C LYS A 133 -9.20 0.49 -15.08
N THR A 134 -8.92 -0.15 -13.95
CA THR A 134 -9.45 -1.48 -13.64
C THR A 134 -9.93 -1.54 -12.19
N THR A 135 -11.02 -2.26 -11.94
CA THR A 135 -11.46 -2.60 -10.58
C THR A 135 -10.67 -3.75 -9.98
N ALA A 136 -9.80 -4.40 -10.77
CA ALA A 136 -8.93 -5.47 -10.33
C ALA A 136 -7.92 -4.98 -9.28
N SER A 137 -7.43 -5.93 -8.48
CA SER A 137 -6.38 -5.67 -7.49
C SER A 137 -5.08 -5.19 -8.14
N ASN A 138 -4.20 -4.54 -7.38
CA ASN A 138 -2.88 -4.13 -7.89
C ASN A 138 -2.01 -5.31 -8.36
N ARG A 139 -2.24 -6.51 -7.82
CA ARG A 139 -1.55 -7.70 -8.30
C ARG A 139 -2.02 -8.07 -9.71
N GLN A 140 -3.33 -8.12 -9.93
CA GLN A 140 -3.91 -8.41 -11.24
C GLN A 140 -3.59 -7.31 -12.27
N LEU A 141 -3.54 -6.05 -11.85
CA LEU A 141 -3.06 -4.95 -12.70
C LEU A 141 -1.62 -5.19 -13.15
N LEU A 142 -0.73 -5.60 -12.23
CA LEU A 142 0.65 -5.92 -12.59
C LEU A 142 0.72 -7.12 -13.55
N ASP A 143 -0.16 -8.12 -13.40
CA ASP A 143 -0.23 -9.25 -14.32
C ASP A 143 -0.61 -8.78 -15.76
N LEU A 144 -1.47 -7.76 -15.91
CA LEU A 144 -1.77 -7.13 -17.22
C LEU A 144 -0.54 -6.40 -17.80
N VAL A 145 0.25 -5.73 -16.96
CA VAL A 145 1.52 -5.11 -17.39
C VAL A 145 2.51 -6.20 -17.81
N ILE A 146 2.64 -7.29 -17.06
CA ILE A 146 3.49 -8.44 -17.37
C ILE A 146 3.08 -9.07 -18.72
N ALA A 147 1.78 -9.20 -18.97
CA ALA A 147 1.22 -9.72 -20.21
C ALA A 147 1.48 -8.80 -21.42
N GLY A 148 1.79 -7.53 -21.18
CA GLY A 148 2.06 -6.55 -22.23
C GLY A 148 0.82 -5.82 -22.76
N GLU A 149 -0.31 -5.92 -22.04
CA GLU A 149 -1.54 -5.17 -22.37
C GLU A 149 -1.35 -3.66 -22.20
N TYR A 150 -0.59 -3.28 -21.17
CA TYR A 150 -0.18 -1.90 -20.93
C TYR A 150 1.32 -1.84 -20.59
N PRO A 151 2.09 -0.91 -21.20
CA PRO A 151 3.51 -0.76 -20.88
C PRO A 151 3.80 -0.39 -19.43
N ILE A 152 2.92 0.40 -18.80
CA ILE A 152 3.12 0.96 -17.46
C ILE A 152 1.87 0.78 -16.57
N GLY A 153 2.08 0.26 -15.37
CA GLY A 153 1.13 0.29 -14.26
C GLY A 153 1.52 1.35 -13.23
N LEU A 154 0.61 2.28 -12.91
CA LEU A 154 0.83 3.31 -11.90
C LEU A 154 0.42 2.80 -10.51
N HIS A 155 1.17 3.22 -9.48
CA HIS A 155 0.86 3.01 -8.06
C HIS A 155 0.69 1.53 -7.68
N ILE A 156 1.60 0.69 -8.16
CA ILE A 156 1.65 -0.74 -7.83
C ILE A 156 2.46 -0.98 -6.55
N PHE A 157 2.24 -2.12 -5.91
CA PHE A 157 3.16 -2.61 -4.88
C PHE A 157 4.46 -3.12 -5.52
N HIS A 158 5.56 -2.42 -5.31
CA HIS A 158 6.82 -2.70 -6.02
C HIS A 158 7.44 -4.08 -5.71
N HIS A 159 7.15 -4.66 -4.54
CA HIS A 159 7.63 -5.97 -4.15
C HIS A 159 6.98 -7.07 -5.01
N HIS A 160 5.74 -6.87 -5.50
CA HIS A 160 5.14 -7.78 -6.48
C HIS A 160 5.90 -7.80 -7.81
N ALA A 161 6.38 -6.64 -8.26
CA ALA A 161 7.21 -6.54 -9.46
C ALA A 161 8.57 -7.22 -9.25
N HIS A 162 9.19 -7.05 -8.08
CA HIS A 162 10.42 -7.76 -7.74
C HIS A 162 10.24 -9.29 -7.69
N VAL A 163 9.18 -9.78 -7.04
CA VAL A 163 8.86 -11.22 -6.99
C VAL A 163 8.67 -11.77 -8.41
N SER A 164 7.88 -11.08 -9.23
CA SER A 164 7.60 -11.51 -10.61
C SER A 164 8.84 -11.48 -11.49
N LYS A 165 9.67 -10.42 -11.38
CA LYS A 165 10.96 -10.30 -12.07
C LYS A 165 11.91 -11.44 -11.70
N THR A 166 12.00 -11.77 -10.42
CA THR A 166 12.84 -12.87 -9.92
C THR A 166 12.37 -14.23 -10.42
N ALA A 167 11.06 -14.38 -10.68
CA ALA A 167 10.48 -15.54 -11.33
C ALA A 167 10.61 -15.53 -12.88
N GLY A 168 11.29 -14.54 -13.47
CA GLY A 168 11.56 -14.46 -14.91
C GLY A 168 10.51 -13.70 -15.72
N ALA A 169 9.53 -13.06 -15.09
CA ALA A 169 8.54 -12.23 -15.79
C ALA A 169 9.21 -10.96 -16.38
N PRO A 170 8.78 -10.48 -17.56
CA PRO A 170 9.32 -9.29 -18.21
C PRO A 170 8.83 -7.99 -17.56
N VAL A 171 9.15 -7.79 -16.29
CA VAL A 171 8.70 -6.63 -15.51
C VAL A 171 9.81 -6.10 -14.61
N ASP A 172 9.78 -4.81 -14.38
CA ASP A 172 10.55 -4.16 -13.33
C ASP A 172 9.74 -2.96 -12.80
N TRP A 173 10.27 -2.26 -11.83
CA TRP A 173 9.59 -1.14 -11.18
C TRP A 173 10.43 0.14 -11.15
N TYR A 174 9.82 1.29 -10.93
CA TYR A 174 10.55 2.53 -10.68
C TYR A 174 9.75 3.42 -9.72
N ALA A 175 10.38 3.84 -8.63
CA ALA A 175 9.75 4.70 -7.65
C ALA A 175 9.92 6.16 -8.06
N LEU A 176 8.80 6.84 -8.38
CA LEU A 176 8.79 8.28 -8.54
C LEU A 176 8.91 8.92 -7.16
N GLU A 177 9.79 9.92 -7.02
CA GLU A 177 10.04 10.54 -5.72
C GLU A 177 9.32 11.89 -5.56
N PRO A 178 8.74 12.16 -4.38
CA PRO A 178 8.61 11.26 -3.23
C PRO A 178 7.64 10.10 -3.49
N ALA A 179 8.10 8.88 -3.21
CA ALA A 179 7.27 7.69 -3.32
C ALA A 179 6.25 7.68 -2.18
N SER A 180 5.15 6.95 -2.32
CA SER A 180 4.22 6.73 -1.20
C SER A 180 4.44 5.39 -0.55
N ALA A 181 4.23 5.35 0.76
CA ALA A 181 4.16 4.14 1.54
C ALA A 181 2.86 4.04 2.31
N THR A 182 2.47 2.80 2.56
CA THR A 182 1.38 2.47 3.46
C THR A 182 1.81 1.32 4.37
N ILE A 183 1.17 1.21 5.53
CA ILE A 183 1.47 0.18 6.52
C ILE A 183 0.31 -0.82 6.56
N ASN A 184 0.65 -2.09 6.77
CA ASN A 184 -0.32 -3.11 7.12
C ASN A 184 -0.40 -3.19 8.64
N THR A 185 -1.58 -2.95 9.19
CA THR A 185 -1.80 -3.07 10.64
C THR A 185 -2.36 -4.44 10.99
N ILE A 186 -2.11 -4.86 12.22
CA ILE A 186 -2.73 -6.04 12.82
C ILE A 186 -3.22 -5.70 14.22
N SER A 187 -4.44 -6.14 14.53
CA SER A 187 -5.15 -5.79 15.77
C SER A 187 -6.01 -6.93 16.30
N PRO A 188 -6.04 -7.16 17.61
CA PRO A 188 -7.05 -8.00 18.23
C PRO A 188 -8.39 -7.28 18.30
N VAL A 189 -9.46 -8.04 18.22
CA VAL A 189 -10.84 -7.53 18.36
C VAL A 189 -11.40 -7.85 19.74
N THR A 190 -12.39 -7.06 20.17
CA THR A 190 -13.10 -7.34 21.44
C THR A 190 -13.89 -8.64 21.31
N ARG A 191 -13.97 -9.43 22.40
CA ARG A 191 -14.70 -10.72 22.40
C ARG A 191 -14.17 -11.74 21.39
N SER A 192 -12.87 -11.69 21.08
CA SER A 192 -12.17 -12.77 20.38
C SER A 192 -12.51 -14.13 21.02
N PRO A 193 -12.96 -15.13 20.24
CA PRO A 193 -13.25 -16.47 20.77
C PRO A 193 -12.00 -17.21 21.26
N HIS A 194 -10.81 -16.83 20.77
CA HIS A 194 -9.53 -17.45 21.13
C HIS A 194 -8.51 -16.43 21.66
N PRO A 195 -8.78 -15.73 22.79
CA PRO A 195 -7.98 -14.57 23.21
C PRO A 195 -6.50 -14.91 23.50
N HIS A 196 -6.21 -16.09 24.04
CA HIS A 196 -4.83 -16.51 24.30
C HIS A 196 -4.06 -16.81 23.01
N ALA A 197 -4.69 -17.50 22.06
CA ALA A 197 -4.08 -17.78 20.75
C ALA A 197 -3.87 -16.48 19.96
N THR A 198 -4.83 -15.56 20.01
CA THR A 198 -4.73 -14.20 19.46
C THR A 198 -3.47 -13.48 19.94
N MET A 199 -3.26 -13.44 21.26
CA MET A 199 -2.09 -12.77 21.82
C MET A 199 -0.78 -13.44 21.43
N LEU A 200 -0.71 -14.78 21.47
CA LEU A 200 0.47 -15.54 21.03
C LEU A 200 0.80 -15.27 19.56
N PHE A 201 -0.21 -15.21 18.69
CA PHE A 201 -0.02 -14.91 17.28
C PHE A 201 0.45 -13.47 17.05
N LEU A 202 -0.11 -12.50 17.77
CA LEU A 202 0.32 -11.10 17.71
C LEU A 202 1.78 -10.94 18.16
N ASP A 203 2.18 -11.59 19.26
CA ASP A 203 3.57 -11.59 19.69
C ASP A 203 4.49 -12.22 18.66
N PHE A 204 4.11 -13.39 18.11
CA PHE A 204 4.88 -14.06 17.09
C PHE A 204 5.07 -13.21 15.84
N ILE A 205 4.00 -12.68 15.24
CA ILE A 205 4.08 -11.94 13.98
C ILE A 205 4.83 -10.61 14.11
N LEU A 206 4.86 -10.03 15.32
CA LEU A 206 5.60 -8.80 15.64
C LEU A 206 7.03 -9.07 16.09
N SER A 207 7.40 -10.32 16.40
CA SER A 207 8.76 -10.70 16.78
C SER A 207 9.73 -10.69 15.59
N GLU A 208 11.04 -10.70 15.86
CA GLU A 208 12.05 -10.91 14.82
C GLU A 208 11.83 -12.22 14.04
N GLU A 209 11.33 -13.28 14.69
CA GLU A 209 11.09 -14.58 14.07
C GLU A 209 9.93 -14.53 13.07
N GLY A 210 8.77 -14.00 13.47
CA GLY A 210 7.63 -13.82 12.57
C GLY A 210 7.96 -12.89 11.41
N GLN A 211 8.79 -11.88 11.65
CA GLN A 211 9.22 -10.93 10.64
C GLN A 211 10.21 -11.55 9.64
N LYS A 212 10.98 -12.57 10.04
CA LYS A 212 11.75 -13.41 9.11
C LYS A 212 10.85 -14.27 8.22
N VAL A 213 9.66 -14.68 8.69
CA VAL A 213 8.67 -15.37 7.82
C VAL A 213 8.15 -14.41 6.74
N ILE A 214 7.81 -13.17 7.10
CA ILE A 214 7.45 -12.11 6.13
C ILE A 214 8.58 -11.85 5.13
N GLN A 215 9.82 -11.75 5.62
CA GLN A 215 11.02 -11.55 4.80
C GLN A 215 11.23 -12.72 3.81
N ALA A 216 11.04 -13.96 4.24
CA ALA A 216 11.30 -15.16 3.44
C ALA A 216 10.45 -15.21 2.16
N VAL A 217 9.22 -14.69 2.22
CA VAL A 217 8.29 -14.59 1.08
C VAL A 217 8.40 -13.27 0.29
N ASN A 218 9.50 -12.52 0.49
CA ASN A 218 9.79 -11.23 -0.17
C ASN A 218 8.81 -10.08 0.15
N TYR A 219 8.05 -10.20 1.23
CA TYR A 219 7.34 -9.06 1.81
C TYR A 219 8.30 -8.25 2.68
N LEU A 220 7.92 -7.01 3.00
CA LEU A 220 8.80 -6.05 3.65
C LEU A 220 8.56 -6.05 5.16
N PRO A 221 9.53 -6.53 5.96
CA PRO A 221 9.37 -6.56 7.41
C PRO A 221 9.20 -5.15 7.98
N SER A 222 8.38 -5.02 9.01
CA SER A 222 8.19 -3.79 9.78
C SER A 222 9.15 -3.66 10.96
N HIS A 223 9.65 -4.79 11.48
CA HIS A 223 10.59 -4.79 12.60
C HIS A 223 11.93 -4.16 12.22
N PRO A 224 12.46 -3.22 13.03
CA PRO A 224 13.66 -2.46 12.67
C PRO A 224 14.93 -3.31 12.56
N LYS A 225 15.03 -4.39 13.34
CA LYS A 225 16.15 -5.34 13.27
C LYS A 225 16.07 -6.35 12.12
N VAL A 226 14.95 -6.42 11.39
CA VAL A 226 14.79 -7.34 10.26
C VAL A 226 14.81 -6.55 8.94
N PRO A 227 15.93 -6.57 8.19
CA PRO A 227 16.02 -5.84 6.93
C PRO A 227 15.09 -6.47 5.87
N ALA A 228 14.82 -5.76 4.78
CA ALA A 228 14.23 -6.40 3.60
C ALA A 228 15.24 -7.40 2.99
N LYS A 229 14.75 -8.53 2.46
CA LYS A 229 15.61 -9.53 1.80
C LYS A 229 16.37 -8.91 0.62
N GLN A 230 15.67 -8.11 -0.17
CA GLN A 230 16.25 -7.26 -1.20
C GLN A 230 16.32 -5.83 -0.63
N PRO A 231 17.53 -5.28 -0.38
CA PRO A 231 17.68 -3.96 0.23
C PRO A 231 17.00 -2.84 -0.56
N ASP A 232 17.06 -2.90 -1.89
CA ASP A 232 16.51 -1.85 -2.76
C ASP A 232 14.98 -1.71 -2.72
N LEU A 233 14.27 -2.61 -2.04
CA LEU A 233 12.84 -2.52 -1.78
C LEU A 233 12.51 -1.66 -0.55
N LYS A 234 13.51 -1.13 0.16
CA LYS A 234 13.29 -0.14 1.23
C LYS A 234 14.00 1.19 0.90
N PRO A 235 13.49 2.31 1.44
CA PRO A 235 14.13 3.61 1.30
C PRO A 235 15.59 3.57 1.77
N GLY A 236 16.49 4.17 1.00
CA GLY A 236 17.93 4.15 1.27
C GLY A 236 18.65 2.90 0.76
N GLY A 237 17.93 1.89 0.26
CA GLY A 237 18.50 0.66 -0.29
C GLY A 237 19.02 0.75 -1.73
N GLY A 238 19.07 1.95 -2.31
CA GLY A 238 19.72 2.22 -3.60
C GLY A 238 18.80 2.75 -4.71
N ARG A 239 17.51 2.39 -4.72
CA ARG A 239 16.58 2.77 -5.80
C ARG A 239 15.68 3.97 -5.50
N PHE A 240 15.46 4.30 -4.23
CA PHE A 240 14.69 5.47 -3.78
C PHE A 240 15.01 5.78 -2.31
N LYS A 241 14.72 7.00 -1.87
CA LYS A 241 15.06 7.57 -0.56
C LYS A 241 13.91 8.36 0.04
N ARG A 242 13.21 9.17 -0.75
CA ARG A 242 12.14 10.07 -0.31
C ARG A 242 10.81 9.32 -0.32
N VAL A 243 10.19 9.21 0.85
CA VAL A 243 8.90 8.55 1.01
C VAL A 243 7.95 9.39 1.84
N LEU A 244 6.72 9.52 1.36
CA LEU A 244 5.57 9.98 2.11
C LEU A 244 4.85 8.77 2.71
N TYR A 245 4.81 8.70 4.04
CA TYR A 245 4.11 7.63 4.76
C TYR A 245 2.67 8.04 5.04
N PHE A 246 1.73 7.24 4.56
CA PHE A 246 0.33 7.41 4.91
C PHE A 246 -0.03 6.52 6.10
N THR A 247 -0.42 7.15 7.21
CA THR A 247 -0.90 6.41 8.37
C THR A 247 -2.28 5.81 8.08
N PRO A 248 -2.72 4.77 8.81
CA PRO A 248 -4.06 4.23 8.69
C PRO A 248 -5.13 5.32 8.87
N ASP A 249 -4.95 6.18 9.87
CA ASP A 249 -5.86 7.29 10.16
C ASP A 249 -5.86 8.34 9.05
N SER A 250 -4.70 8.73 8.51
CA SER A 250 -4.66 9.70 7.40
C SER A 250 -5.36 9.14 6.15
N GLN A 251 -5.18 7.85 5.85
CA GLN A 251 -5.86 7.20 4.74
C GLN A 251 -7.36 7.08 4.95
N LEU A 252 -7.81 6.81 6.18
CA LEU A 252 -9.24 6.76 6.47
C LEU A 252 -9.88 8.15 6.38
N ASN A 253 -9.22 9.17 6.93
CA ASN A 253 -9.77 10.53 7.04
C ASN A 253 -9.71 11.30 5.71
N GLU A 254 -8.58 11.23 5.00
CA GLU A 254 -8.37 11.98 3.76
C GLU A 254 -8.72 11.17 2.51
N GLY A 255 -8.65 9.83 2.58
CA GLY A 255 -8.83 8.96 1.42
C GLY A 255 -10.20 9.11 0.75
N ASN A 256 -11.24 9.47 1.50
CA ASN A 256 -12.55 9.77 0.91
C ASN A 256 -12.48 10.95 -0.06
N ALA A 257 -11.80 12.04 0.29
CA ALA A 257 -11.65 13.20 -0.59
C ALA A 257 -10.86 12.86 -1.87
N TRP A 258 -9.87 11.97 -1.78
CA TRP A 258 -9.11 11.52 -2.95
C TRP A 258 -9.93 10.61 -3.85
N VAL A 259 -10.75 9.73 -3.27
CA VAL A 259 -11.70 8.90 -4.02
C VAL A 259 -12.74 9.79 -4.71
N ASP A 260 -13.33 10.76 -4.01
CA ASP A 260 -14.31 11.68 -4.57
C ASP A 260 -13.70 12.50 -5.73
N TYR A 261 -12.45 12.94 -5.56
CA TYR A 261 -11.72 13.62 -6.63
C TYR A 261 -11.52 12.69 -7.84
N PHE A 262 -11.10 11.44 -7.61
CA PHE A 262 -10.93 10.45 -8.66
C PHE A 262 -12.24 10.18 -9.41
N GLU A 263 -13.32 9.90 -8.69
CA GLU A 263 -14.65 9.63 -9.26
C GLU A 263 -15.14 10.82 -10.09
N LYS A 264 -15.02 12.04 -9.57
CA LYS A 264 -15.45 13.26 -10.25
C LYS A 264 -14.66 13.56 -11.53
N ASN A 265 -13.35 13.32 -11.53
CA ASN A 265 -12.47 13.79 -12.60
C ASN A 265 -12.04 12.70 -13.58
N TYR A 266 -12.05 11.43 -13.17
CA TYR A 266 -11.50 10.34 -13.98
C TYR A 266 -12.51 9.23 -14.28
N LEU A 267 -13.64 9.08 -13.57
CA LEU A 267 -14.63 8.04 -13.90
C LEU A 267 -15.79 8.54 -14.76
N LYS A 268 -15.96 9.85 -14.87
CA LYS A 268 -16.88 10.52 -15.80
C LYS A 268 -16.14 10.95 -17.05
#